data_AF-Q8C976-F1
#
_entry.id   AF-Q8C976-F1
#
_cell.length_a   1.000
_cell.length_b   1.000
_cell.length_c   1.000
_cell.angle_alpha   90.00
_cell.angle_beta   90.00
_cell.angle_gamma   90.00
#
_symmetry.space_group_name_H-M   'P 1'
#
loop_
_entity.id
_entity.type
_entity.pdbx_description
1 polymer ?
#
loop_
_entity_poly.entity_id
_entity_poly.type
_entity_poly.pdbx_seq_one_letter_code
_entity_poly.pdbx_strand_id
1 'polypeptide(L)'
;KVYSKNNLGRQRIDVTAEEEQYQDLLLIMELLTNLLSKEFIDFSDTDEVFRGHEPGQAAGRSVSAADVVLYGVNLILPLMSQDLLKFPTLCNQYYKLITFICEIFPEKIPQLPEDLFKSLMYSLELGMTSMSSEVCQLCLEALTPLAEQCAKAQETDSPLFLATRHFLKLVFDMLVLQKHNTEMTTAAGEAFYTLVCLHQAEYSELVETLLSSQQDPVIYQRLADAFNKLTASSTPPALDRKQKMAFLKSLEEFMANVGGLLCVK
;
A
#
# COMPACT_ATOMS: atom_id res chain seq x y z
N LYS A 1 8.29 -17.94 16.15
CA LYS A 1 9.62 -17.63 16.74
C LYS A 1 10.66 -18.74 16.55
N VAL A 2 10.40 -19.99 16.96
CA VAL A 2 11.36 -21.11 16.83
C VAL A 2 11.74 -21.38 15.37
N TYR A 3 10.75 -21.40 14.47
CA TYR A 3 10.98 -21.58 13.04
C TYR A 3 11.93 -20.54 12.44
N SER A 4 11.64 -19.25 12.62
CA SER A 4 12.47 -18.14 12.12
C SER A 4 13.89 -18.19 12.69
N LYS A 5 14.07 -18.42 14.01
CA LYS A 5 15.40 -18.55 14.62
C LYS A 5 16.25 -19.67 13.99
N ASN A 6 15.62 -20.77 13.57
CA ASN A 6 16.32 -21.94 13.02
C ASN A 6 16.60 -21.85 11.51
N ASN A 7 15.95 -20.90 10.81
CA ASN A 7 16.08 -20.72 9.36
C ASN A 7 16.70 -19.37 8.97
N LEU A 8 16.79 -18.39 9.87
CA LEU A 8 17.46 -17.12 9.62
C LEU A 8 18.97 -17.33 9.38
N GLY A 9 19.46 -16.92 8.21
CA GLY A 9 20.88 -17.07 7.81
C GLY A 9 21.30 -18.48 7.42
N ARG A 10 20.38 -19.43 7.33
CA ARG A 10 20.68 -20.82 6.93
C ARG A 10 20.66 -20.96 5.41
N GLN A 11 21.84 -20.96 4.78
CA GLN A 11 21.98 -21.31 3.37
C GLN A 11 21.98 -22.85 3.22
N ARG A 12 20.92 -23.42 2.65
CA ARG A 12 20.86 -24.85 2.31
C ARG A 12 21.20 -25.01 0.82
N ILE A 13 22.08 -25.95 0.50
CA ILE A 13 22.57 -26.22 -0.88
C ILE A 13 21.69 -27.28 -1.57
N ASP A 14 20.77 -27.91 -0.85
CA ASP A 14 19.92 -28.99 -1.36
C ASP A 14 18.81 -28.49 -2.29
N VAL A 15 18.60 -29.21 -3.39
CA VAL A 15 17.64 -28.89 -4.47
C VAL A 15 16.18 -28.88 -3.98
N THR A 16 15.87 -29.55 -2.87
CA THR A 16 14.53 -29.59 -2.25
C THR A 16 14.34 -28.55 -1.14
N ALA A 17 15.41 -27.85 -0.74
CA ALA A 17 15.34 -26.92 0.39
C ALA A 17 14.44 -25.71 0.10
N GLU A 18 14.41 -25.26 -1.15
CA GLU A 18 13.53 -24.17 -1.58
C GLU A 18 12.07 -24.59 -1.58
N GLU A 19 11.75 -25.81 -2.00
CA GLU A 19 10.40 -26.38 -1.98
C GLU A 19 9.88 -26.60 -0.55
N GLU A 20 10.72 -27.14 0.35
CA GLU A 20 10.38 -27.28 1.78
C GLU A 20 10.12 -25.90 2.42
N GLN A 21 11.00 -24.92 2.16
CA GLN A 21 10.84 -23.56 2.66
C GLN A 21 9.59 -22.89 2.10
N TYR A 22 9.28 -23.10 0.82
CA TYR A 22 8.06 -22.63 0.18
C TYR A 22 6.81 -23.18 0.90
N GLN A 23 6.75 -24.49 1.13
CA GLN A 23 5.59 -25.12 1.79
C GLN A 23 5.42 -24.65 3.24
N ASP A 24 6.52 -24.55 3.99
CA ASP A 24 6.50 -24.05 5.35
C ASP A 24 6.00 -22.60 5.42
N LEU A 25 6.51 -21.73 4.54
CA LEU A 25 6.10 -20.32 4.49
C LEU A 25 4.64 -20.18 4.07
N LEU A 26 4.17 -21.01 3.13
CA LEU A 26 2.77 -21.00 2.71
C LEU A 26 1.83 -21.35 3.87
N LEU A 27 2.16 -22.38 4.66
CA LEU A 27 1.38 -22.76 5.84
C LEU A 27 1.42 -21.69 6.94
N ILE A 28 2.57 -21.05 7.15
CA ILE A 28 2.68 -19.95 8.12
C ILE A 28 1.84 -18.76 7.66
N MET A 29 1.84 -18.42 6.37
CA MET A 29 1.00 -17.38 5.79
C MET A 29 -0.47 -17.67 5.97
N GLU A 30 -0.91 -18.88 5.63
CA GLU A 30 -2.30 -19.30 5.81
C GLU A 30 -2.71 -19.27 7.29
N LEU A 31 -1.81 -19.65 8.21
CA LEU A 31 -2.05 -19.53 9.64
C LEU A 31 -2.23 -18.06 10.08
N LEU A 32 -1.38 -17.15 9.62
CA LEU A 32 -1.47 -15.73 9.96
C LEU A 32 -2.73 -15.08 9.37
N THR A 33 -3.07 -15.39 8.12
CA THR A 33 -4.30 -14.95 7.46
C THR A 33 -5.54 -15.48 8.19
N ASN A 34 -5.53 -16.75 8.60
CA ASN A 34 -6.62 -17.32 9.39
C ASN A 34 -6.72 -16.74 10.80
N LEU A 35 -5.60 -16.35 11.40
CA LEU A 35 -5.60 -15.71 12.71
C LEU A 35 -6.25 -14.32 12.63
N LEU A 36 -5.98 -13.58 11.55
CA LEU A 36 -6.65 -12.32 11.25
C LEU A 36 -8.14 -12.49 10.94
N SER A 37 -8.52 -13.51 10.16
CA SER A 37 -9.93 -13.74 9.78
C SER A 37 -10.80 -14.22 10.94
N LYS A 38 -10.23 -14.93 11.93
CA LYS A 38 -10.97 -15.43 13.09
C LYS A 38 -11.30 -14.34 14.11
N GLU A 39 -10.46 -13.30 14.22
CA GLU A 39 -10.73 -12.16 15.10
C GLU A 39 -11.69 -11.13 14.50
N PHE A 40 -12.02 -11.20 13.20
CA PHE A 40 -13.13 -10.41 12.63
C PHE A 40 -14.48 -10.67 13.33
N ILE A 41 -14.61 -11.80 14.05
CA ILE A 41 -15.81 -12.17 14.81
C ILE A 41 -15.78 -11.60 16.24
N ASP A 42 -14.62 -11.21 16.78
CA ASP A 42 -14.46 -10.80 18.19
C ASP A 42 -14.28 -9.28 18.37
N PHE A 43 -14.56 -8.48 17.31
CA PHE A 43 -14.64 -7.01 17.40
C PHE A 43 -15.97 -6.51 17.99
N SER A 44 -16.69 -7.35 18.73
CA SER A 44 -17.61 -6.82 19.74
C SER A 44 -16.82 -6.54 21.00
N ASP A 45 -16.27 -5.32 21.08
CA ASP A 45 -16.11 -4.60 22.35
C ASP A 45 -17.51 -4.45 23.02
N THR A 46 -18.11 -5.56 23.43
CA THR A 46 -19.28 -5.61 24.32
C THR A 46 -18.91 -6.15 25.69
N ASP A 47 -17.64 -6.42 25.97
CA ASP A 47 -17.22 -6.85 27.32
C ASP A 47 -16.73 -5.70 28.22
N GLU A 48 -17.03 -4.43 27.86
CA GLU A 48 -17.01 -3.34 28.84
C GLU A 48 -18.27 -3.32 29.74
N VAL A 49 -19.30 -4.13 29.47
CA VAL A 49 -20.54 -4.14 30.27
C VAL A 49 -20.53 -5.19 31.40
N PHE A 50 -19.58 -6.13 31.43
CA PHE A 50 -19.56 -7.22 32.43
C PHE A 50 -18.34 -7.31 33.35
N ARG A 51 -17.37 -6.40 33.23
CA ARG A 51 -16.30 -6.28 34.24
C ARG A 51 -16.64 -5.20 35.26
N GLY A 52 -17.20 -5.65 36.38
CA GLY A 52 -17.35 -4.86 37.59
C GLY A 52 -16.05 -4.11 37.92
N HIS A 53 -16.21 -2.84 38.29
CA HIS A 53 -15.15 -1.98 38.77
C HIS A 53 -14.33 -2.67 39.88
N GLU A 54 -13.05 -2.93 39.63
CA GLU A 54 -12.02 -2.96 40.67
C GLU A 54 -10.92 -1.95 40.31
N PRO A 55 -10.74 -0.88 41.11
CA PRO A 55 -9.73 0.12 40.84
C PRO A 55 -8.38 -0.36 41.40
N GLY A 56 -7.45 -0.78 40.54
CA GLY A 56 -6.07 -0.98 41.00
C GLY A 56 -5.17 -1.99 40.31
N GLN A 57 -5.27 -2.22 39.00
CA GLN A 57 -4.23 -2.99 38.29
C GLN A 57 -3.76 -2.31 37.00
N ALA A 58 -2.45 -2.34 36.83
CA ALA A 58 -1.66 -1.56 35.90
C ALA A 58 -2.14 -1.63 34.44
N ALA A 59 -1.85 -0.56 33.70
CA ALA A 59 -1.91 -0.48 32.25
C ALA A 59 -1.07 -1.58 31.58
N GLY A 60 -1.60 -2.80 31.53
CA GLY A 60 -1.12 -3.86 30.68
C GLY A 60 -1.64 -3.61 29.28
N ARG A 61 -0.73 -3.29 28.34
CA ARG A 61 -1.04 -3.28 26.90
C ARG A 61 -1.76 -4.60 26.56
N SER A 62 -3.04 -4.54 26.23
CA SER A 62 -3.73 -5.65 25.60
C SER A 62 -2.99 -5.95 24.29
N VAL A 63 -2.38 -7.13 24.20
CA VAL A 63 -1.75 -7.58 22.95
C VAL A 63 -2.89 -7.94 22.01
N SER A 64 -3.10 -7.15 20.97
CA SER A 64 -4.11 -7.40 19.93
C SER A 64 -3.58 -8.45 18.94
N ALA A 65 -4.42 -9.26 18.27
CA ALA A 65 -3.87 -10.19 17.27
C ALA A 65 -3.18 -9.49 16.11
N ALA A 66 -3.52 -8.24 15.81
CA ALA A 66 -2.75 -7.44 14.87
C ALA A 66 -1.27 -7.36 15.29
N ASP A 67 -0.98 -7.27 16.59
CA ASP A 67 0.40 -7.26 17.11
C ASP A 67 1.06 -8.63 16.97
N VAL A 68 0.30 -9.72 17.18
CA VAL A 68 0.77 -11.10 16.99
C VAL A 68 1.07 -11.38 15.52
N VAL A 69 0.22 -10.86 14.62
CA VAL A 69 0.35 -11.07 13.18
C VAL A 69 1.46 -10.19 12.61
N LEU A 70 1.57 -8.94 13.03
CA LEU A 70 2.73 -8.09 12.73
C LEU A 70 4.03 -8.73 13.20
N TYR A 71 4.03 -9.33 14.40
CA TYR A 71 5.17 -10.11 14.88
C TYR A 71 5.43 -11.35 14.02
N GLY A 72 4.38 -12.04 13.56
CA GLY A 72 4.47 -13.15 12.62
C GLY A 72 5.07 -12.75 11.28
N VAL A 73 4.58 -11.67 10.68
CA VAL A 73 5.08 -11.08 9.43
C VAL A 73 6.55 -10.67 9.59
N ASN A 74 6.91 -10.05 10.71
CA ASN A 74 8.30 -9.68 10.99
C ASN A 74 9.26 -10.89 11.02
N LEU A 75 8.77 -12.07 11.41
CA LEU A 75 9.58 -13.28 11.44
C LEU A 75 9.73 -13.95 10.07
N ILE A 76 8.76 -13.78 9.18
CA ILE A 76 8.76 -14.38 7.84
C ILE A 76 9.33 -13.45 6.76
N LEU A 77 9.24 -12.12 6.94
CA LEU A 77 9.70 -11.15 5.94
C LEU A 77 11.19 -11.37 5.56
N PRO A 78 12.12 -11.55 6.52
CA PRO A 78 13.52 -11.85 6.19
C PRO A 78 13.73 -13.20 5.49
N LEU A 79 12.74 -14.09 5.54
CA LEU A 79 12.76 -15.41 4.89
C LEU A 79 12.16 -15.38 3.48
N MET A 80 11.50 -14.29 3.09
CA MET A 80 10.94 -14.09 1.75
C MET A 80 12.01 -13.55 0.80
N SER A 81 12.66 -14.45 0.06
CA SER A 81 13.62 -14.07 -0.99
C SER A 81 12.91 -13.72 -2.30
N GLN A 82 13.64 -13.04 -3.20
CA GLN A 82 13.15 -12.75 -4.56
C GLN A 82 12.85 -14.04 -5.35
N ASP A 83 13.58 -15.12 -5.10
CA ASP A 83 13.34 -16.41 -5.74
C ASP A 83 12.04 -17.06 -5.23
N LEU A 84 11.75 -16.94 -3.94
CA LEU A 84 10.49 -17.44 -3.35
C LEU A 84 9.26 -16.64 -3.83
N LEU A 85 9.42 -15.36 -4.14
CA LEU A 85 8.36 -14.54 -4.76
C LEU A 85 8.05 -14.92 -6.22
N LYS A 86 8.89 -15.73 -6.87
CA LYS A 86 8.58 -16.29 -8.20
C LYS A 86 7.46 -17.33 -8.15
N PHE A 87 7.20 -17.91 -6.98
CA PHE A 87 6.09 -18.85 -6.81
C PHE A 87 4.77 -18.06 -6.66
N PRO A 88 3.86 -18.12 -7.64
CA PRO A 88 2.71 -17.21 -7.71
C PRO A 88 1.76 -17.37 -6.51
N THR A 89 1.58 -18.59 -6.01
CA THR A 89 0.73 -18.86 -4.85
C THR A 89 1.28 -18.21 -3.58
N LEU A 90 2.58 -18.36 -3.32
CA LEU A 90 3.23 -17.77 -2.14
C LEU A 90 3.29 -16.25 -2.25
N CYS A 91 3.61 -15.72 -3.44
CA CYS A 91 3.61 -14.28 -3.71
C CYS A 91 2.22 -13.68 -3.44
N ASN A 92 1.16 -14.26 -4.00
CA ASN A 92 -0.21 -13.79 -3.78
C ASN A 92 -0.62 -13.84 -2.30
N GLN A 93 -0.29 -14.91 -1.58
CA GLN A 93 -0.60 -15.01 -0.14
C GLN A 93 0.19 -14.00 0.69
N TYR A 94 1.46 -13.78 0.35
CA TYR A 94 2.29 -12.75 0.97
C TYR A 94 1.68 -11.37 0.82
N TYR A 95 1.36 -10.99 -0.42
CA TYR A 95 0.80 -9.67 -0.71
C TYR A 95 -0.56 -9.48 -0.07
N LYS A 96 -1.46 -10.47 -0.16
CA LYS A 96 -2.76 -10.42 0.53
C LYS A 96 -2.60 -10.19 2.03
N LEU A 97 -1.65 -10.86 2.68
CA LEU A 97 -1.44 -10.68 4.11
C LEU A 97 -0.95 -9.27 4.44
N ILE A 98 0.07 -8.78 3.73
CA ILE A 98 0.64 -7.46 4.05
C ILE A 98 -0.31 -6.31 3.71
N THR A 99 -1.06 -6.40 2.59
CA THR A 99 -2.02 -5.35 2.20
C THR A 99 -3.21 -5.34 3.12
N PHE A 100 -3.67 -6.51 3.56
CA PHE A 100 -4.73 -6.61 4.56
C PHE A 100 -4.35 -5.96 5.90
N ILE A 101 -3.11 -6.12 6.36
CA ILE A 101 -2.66 -5.43 7.59
C ILE A 101 -2.68 -3.91 7.40
N CYS A 102 -2.24 -3.41 6.24
CA CYS A 102 -2.29 -1.98 5.91
C CYS A 102 -3.72 -1.44 5.85
N GLU A 103 -4.68 -2.24 5.39
CA GLU A 103 -6.08 -1.86 5.31
C GLU A 103 -6.79 -1.85 6.67
N ILE A 104 -6.53 -2.86 7.50
CA ILE A 104 -7.27 -3.02 8.77
C ILE A 104 -6.62 -2.24 9.92
N PHE A 105 -5.29 -2.13 9.96
CA PHE A 105 -4.56 -1.47 11.05
C PHE A 105 -3.52 -0.45 10.56
N PRO A 106 -3.91 0.54 9.74
CA PRO A 106 -2.97 1.54 9.21
C PRO A 106 -2.27 2.33 10.32
N GLU A 107 -2.90 2.52 11.49
CA GLU A 107 -2.35 3.23 12.65
C GLU A 107 -1.16 2.52 13.30
N LYS A 108 -1.01 1.20 13.09
CA LYS A 108 0.10 0.41 13.63
C LYS A 108 1.32 0.43 12.73
N ILE A 109 1.17 0.80 11.46
CA ILE A 109 2.25 0.78 10.46
C ILE A 109 3.38 1.76 10.81
N PRO A 110 3.13 3.02 11.22
CA PRO A 110 4.20 3.92 11.66
C PRO A 110 4.90 3.46 12.95
N GLN A 111 4.28 2.60 13.75
CA GLN A 111 4.80 2.11 15.03
C GLN A 111 5.71 0.89 14.86
N LEU A 112 5.85 0.37 13.63
CA LEU A 112 6.69 -0.77 13.34
C LEU A 112 8.18 -0.43 13.53
N PRO A 113 9.01 -1.43 13.86
CA PRO A 113 10.46 -1.27 13.81
C PRO A 113 10.93 -0.79 12.43
N GLU A 114 11.96 0.05 12.40
CA GLU A 114 12.44 0.71 11.17
C GLU A 114 12.74 -0.27 10.02
N ASP A 115 13.40 -1.39 10.33
CA ASP A 115 13.73 -2.44 9.33
C ASP A 115 12.48 -3.08 8.73
N LEU A 116 11.46 -3.33 9.56
CA LEU A 116 10.21 -3.93 9.14
C LEU A 116 9.40 -2.95 8.31
N PHE A 117 9.33 -1.69 8.74
CA PHE A 117 8.68 -0.62 8.00
C PHE A 117 9.30 -0.45 6.61
N LYS A 118 10.63 -0.33 6.52
CA LYS A 118 11.33 -0.20 5.23
C LYS A 118 11.09 -1.41 4.34
N SER A 119 11.12 -2.60 4.91
CA SER A 119 10.87 -3.84 4.17
C SER A 119 9.44 -3.90 3.63
N LEU A 120 8.45 -3.49 4.42
CA LEU A 120 7.04 -3.41 4.01
C LEU A 120 6.85 -2.39 2.88
N MET A 121 7.40 -1.19 3.02
CA MET A 121 7.32 -0.15 1.97
C MET A 121 7.98 -0.62 0.67
N TYR A 122 9.15 -1.27 0.76
CA TYR A 122 9.83 -1.86 -0.40
C TYR A 122 9.00 -2.97 -1.06
N SER A 123 8.35 -3.83 -0.27
CA SER A 123 7.47 -4.86 -0.80
C SER A 123 6.28 -4.27 -1.56
N LEU A 124 5.65 -3.20 -1.03
CA LEU A 124 4.56 -2.49 -1.72
C LEU A 124 5.04 -1.87 -3.04
N GLU A 125 6.20 -1.20 -3.03
CA GLU A 125 6.83 -0.65 -4.23
C GLU A 125 7.07 -1.74 -5.29
N LEU A 126 7.70 -2.85 -4.90
CA LEU A 126 7.97 -3.99 -5.77
C LEU A 126 6.68 -4.62 -6.33
N GLY A 127 5.64 -4.70 -5.51
CA GLY A 127 4.34 -5.23 -5.88
C GLY A 127 3.65 -4.41 -6.96
N MET A 128 3.83 -3.09 -6.92
CA MET A 128 3.31 -2.14 -7.91
C MET A 128 4.12 -2.15 -9.21
N THR A 129 5.44 -2.32 -9.17
CA THR A 129 6.30 -2.15 -10.34
C THR A 129 6.64 -3.43 -11.10
N SER A 130 6.59 -4.59 -10.44
CA SER A 130 7.26 -5.80 -10.97
C SER A 130 6.47 -7.09 -10.82
N MET A 131 5.32 -7.07 -10.12
CA MET A 131 4.51 -8.26 -9.87
C MET A 131 3.28 -8.32 -10.78
N SER A 132 2.38 -9.28 -10.53
CA SER A 132 1.15 -9.46 -11.30
C SER A 132 0.19 -8.29 -11.15
N SER A 133 -0.76 -8.15 -12.08
CA SER A 133 -1.80 -7.12 -12.01
C SER A 133 -2.65 -7.23 -10.74
N GLU A 134 -2.89 -8.45 -10.25
CA GLU A 134 -3.62 -8.70 -8.99
C GLU A 134 -2.84 -8.14 -7.79
N VAL A 135 -1.53 -8.40 -7.73
CA VAL A 135 -0.67 -7.88 -6.66
C VAL A 135 -0.56 -6.37 -6.72
N CYS A 136 -0.43 -5.79 -7.91
CA CYS A 136 -0.41 -4.35 -8.10
C CYS A 136 -1.70 -3.71 -7.57
N GLN A 137 -2.86 -4.28 -7.91
CA GLN A 137 -4.15 -3.82 -7.39
C GLN A 137 -4.22 -3.88 -5.86
N LEU A 138 -3.82 -5.00 -5.24
CA LEU A 138 -3.78 -5.13 -3.78
C LEU A 138 -2.88 -4.07 -3.12
N CYS A 139 -1.73 -3.77 -3.72
CA CYS A 139 -0.82 -2.75 -3.19
C CYS A 139 -1.46 -1.35 -3.28
N LEU A 140 -2.10 -1.02 -4.41
CA LEU A 140 -2.78 0.26 -4.59
C LEU A 140 -3.96 0.42 -3.63
N GLU A 141 -4.74 -0.63 -3.40
CA GLU A 141 -5.84 -0.63 -2.43
C GLU A 141 -5.32 -0.33 -1.01
N ALA A 142 -4.18 -0.92 -0.63
CA ALA A 142 -3.53 -0.66 0.66
C ALA A 142 -2.94 0.76 0.81
N LEU A 143 -2.61 1.46 -0.28
CA LEU A 143 -2.06 2.83 -0.21
C LEU A 143 -3.09 3.85 0.28
N THR A 144 -4.36 3.68 -0.07
CA THR A 144 -5.46 4.59 0.30
C THR A 144 -5.61 4.73 1.84
N PRO A 145 -5.81 3.65 2.62
CA PRO A 145 -5.94 3.76 4.08
C PRO A 145 -4.65 4.25 4.76
N LEU A 146 -3.47 3.95 4.20
CA LEU A 146 -2.20 4.50 4.70
C LEU A 146 -2.12 6.03 4.52
N ALA A 147 -2.51 6.54 3.35
CA ALA A 147 -2.54 7.97 3.08
C ALA A 147 -3.58 8.69 3.95
N GLU A 148 -4.78 8.10 4.13
CA GLU A 148 -5.80 8.61 5.03
C GLU A 148 -5.32 8.68 6.48
N GLN A 149 -4.56 7.67 6.93
CA GLN A 149 -3.97 7.66 8.26
C GLN A 149 -2.93 8.76 8.44
N CYS A 150 -2.08 9.03 7.44
CA CYS A 150 -1.18 10.19 7.45
C CYS A 150 -1.96 11.50 7.55
N ALA A 151 -3.04 11.66 6.78
CA ALA A 151 -3.87 12.86 6.80
C ALA A 151 -4.53 13.07 8.19
N LYS A 152 -4.96 12.00 8.86
CA LYS A 152 -5.53 12.04 10.22
C LYS A 152 -4.48 12.37 11.28
N ALA A 153 -3.28 11.82 11.16
CA ALA A 153 -2.20 12.03 12.13
C ALA A 153 -1.63 13.47 12.09
N GLN A 154 -1.75 14.18 10.95
CA GLN A 154 -1.19 15.52 10.72
C GLN A 154 0.33 15.63 10.97
N GLU A 155 1.03 14.49 11.01
CA GLU A 155 2.48 14.43 11.22
C GLU A 155 3.22 14.51 9.87
N THR A 156 3.76 15.70 9.57
CA THR A 156 4.46 16.01 8.32
C THR A 156 5.90 15.49 8.24
N ASP A 157 6.45 14.95 9.33
CA ASP A 157 7.83 14.39 9.38
C ASP A 157 7.84 12.91 9.76
N SER A 158 6.68 12.24 9.69
CA SER A 158 6.62 10.81 9.97
C SER A 158 7.27 10.00 8.83
N PRO A 159 7.88 8.84 9.11
CA PRO A 159 8.45 7.97 8.08
C PRO A 159 7.38 7.52 7.06
N LEU A 160 6.12 7.40 7.48
CA LEU A 160 4.99 7.11 6.61
C LEU A 160 4.67 8.29 5.67
N PHE A 161 4.78 9.54 6.14
CA PHE A 161 4.61 10.72 5.29
C PHE A 161 5.67 10.77 4.17
N LEU A 162 6.93 10.46 4.50
CA LEU A 162 8.00 10.39 3.50
C LEU A 162 7.79 9.23 2.50
N ALA A 163 7.33 8.07 2.98
CA ALA A 163 7.03 6.92 2.12
C ALA A 163 5.84 7.21 1.17
N THR A 164 4.77 7.83 1.67
CA THR A 164 3.61 8.22 0.84
C THR A 164 3.98 9.26 -0.22
N ARG A 165 4.92 10.16 0.07
CA ARG A 165 5.49 11.07 -0.94
C ARG A 165 6.18 10.32 -2.08
N HIS A 166 6.97 9.29 -1.76
CA HIS A 166 7.58 8.42 -2.79
C HIS A 166 6.53 7.69 -3.62
N PHE A 167 5.50 7.15 -2.95
CA PHE A 167 4.40 6.47 -3.64
C PHE A 167 3.57 7.39 -4.54
N LEU A 168 3.42 8.67 -4.21
CA LEU A 168 2.78 9.63 -5.11
C LEU A 168 3.47 9.66 -6.48
N LYS A 169 4.81 9.76 -6.48
CA LYS A 169 5.58 9.77 -7.72
C LYS A 169 5.43 8.45 -8.49
N LEU A 170 5.49 7.32 -7.79
CA LEU A 170 5.35 6.00 -8.39
C LEU A 170 3.98 5.81 -9.04
N VAL A 171 2.90 6.16 -8.33
CA VAL A 171 1.52 6.07 -8.85
C VAL A 171 1.29 7.07 -9.98
N PHE A 172 1.87 8.27 -9.91
CA PHE A 172 1.85 9.24 -11.00
C PHE A 172 2.50 8.67 -12.27
N ASP A 173 3.73 8.16 -12.15
CA ASP A 173 4.46 7.56 -13.26
C ASP A 173 3.69 6.36 -13.84
N MET A 174 3.11 5.54 -12.97
CA MET A 174 2.23 4.43 -13.37
C MET A 174 1.03 4.93 -14.20
N LEU A 175 0.20 5.82 -13.66
CA LEU A 175 -1.00 6.31 -14.34
C LEU A 175 -0.72 7.10 -15.63
N VAL A 176 0.38 7.86 -15.66
CA VAL A 176 0.67 8.81 -16.74
C VAL A 176 1.56 8.20 -17.83
N LEU A 177 2.56 7.37 -17.47
CA LEU A 177 3.53 6.83 -18.41
C LEU A 177 3.24 5.40 -18.85
N GLN A 178 2.50 4.62 -18.06
CA GLN A 178 2.27 3.20 -18.37
C GLN A 178 0.83 2.94 -18.85
N LYS A 179 0.72 2.03 -19.83
CA LYS A 179 -0.54 1.66 -20.47
C LYS A 179 -1.28 0.64 -19.59
N HIS A 180 -2.14 1.11 -18.70
CA HIS A 180 -2.83 0.23 -17.75
C HIS A 180 -4.17 -0.33 -18.23
N ASN A 181 -4.54 -1.44 -17.60
CA ASN A 181 -5.82 -2.11 -17.76
C ASN A 181 -6.93 -1.31 -17.05
N THR A 182 -8.12 -1.22 -17.65
CA THR A 182 -9.21 -0.36 -17.17
C THR A 182 -9.65 -0.70 -15.74
N GLU A 183 -9.54 -1.97 -15.31
CA GLU A 183 -9.88 -2.40 -13.94
C GLU A 183 -8.90 -1.87 -12.87
N MET A 184 -7.63 -1.69 -13.23
CA MET A 184 -6.60 -1.17 -12.31
C MET A 184 -6.77 0.33 -12.04
N THR A 185 -7.55 1.01 -12.89
CA THR A 185 -7.76 2.46 -12.86
C THR A 185 -8.47 2.92 -11.60
N THR A 186 -9.42 2.14 -11.09
CA THR A 186 -10.21 2.57 -9.93
C THR A 186 -9.34 2.59 -8.68
N ALA A 187 -8.73 1.47 -8.29
CA ALA A 187 -7.85 1.40 -7.13
C ALA A 187 -6.66 2.38 -7.24
N ALA A 188 -6.03 2.46 -8.42
CA ALA A 188 -4.96 3.41 -8.66
C ALA A 188 -5.43 4.87 -8.54
N GLY A 189 -6.61 5.18 -9.07
CA GLY A 189 -7.18 6.53 -9.00
C GLY A 189 -7.59 6.92 -7.59
N GLU A 190 -8.08 5.98 -6.78
CA GLU A 190 -8.41 6.22 -5.38
C GLU A 190 -7.16 6.49 -4.54
N ALA A 191 -6.13 5.66 -4.70
CA ALA A 191 -4.83 5.85 -4.07
C ALA A 191 -4.21 7.18 -4.53
N PHE A 192 -4.22 7.45 -5.83
CA PHE A 192 -3.69 8.69 -6.39
C PHE A 192 -4.40 9.93 -5.85
N TYR A 193 -5.73 9.91 -5.77
CA TYR A 193 -6.51 11.01 -5.21
C TYR A 193 -6.08 11.33 -3.77
N THR A 194 -6.01 10.30 -2.91
CA THR A 194 -5.65 10.50 -1.51
C THR A 194 -4.21 11.01 -1.34
N LEU A 195 -3.27 10.53 -2.17
CA LEU A 195 -1.89 11.00 -2.19
C LEU A 195 -1.76 12.43 -2.72
N VAL A 196 -2.52 12.82 -3.75
CA VAL A 196 -2.57 14.20 -4.28
C VAL A 196 -3.14 15.15 -3.24
N CYS A 197 -4.18 14.75 -2.51
CA CYS A 197 -4.72 15.54 -1.40
C CYS A 197 -3.71 15.71 -0.26
N LEU A 198 -2.87 14.70 -0.01
CA LEU A 198 -1.87 14.72 1.06
C LEU A 198 -0.63 15.57 0.70
N HIS A 199 -0.15 15.47 -0.54
CA HIS A 199 1.12 16.05 -1.02
C HIS A 199 0.91 16.97 -2.23
N GLN A 200 0.14 18.05 -2.05
CA GLN A 200 -0.22 18.96 -3.15
C GLN A 200 0.99 19.65 -3.78
N ALA A 201 1.98 20.05 -2.98
CA ALA A 201 3.16 20.75 -3.48
C ALA A 201 3.97 19.84 -4.41
N GLU A 202 4.21 18.60 -3.99
CA GLU A 202 4.93 17.60 -4.77
C GLU A 202 4.17 17.22 -6.04
N TYR A 203 2.85 17.10 -5.97
CA TYR A 203 2.03 16.87 -7.16
C TYR A 203 2.20 18.02 -8.17
N SER A 204 2.14 19.28 -7.73
CA SER A 204 2.38 20.43 -8.61
C SER A 204 3.78 20.39 -9.24
N GLU A 205 4.82 20.08 -8.47
CA GLU A 205 6.19 19.94 -8.99
C GLU A 205 6.31 18.82 -10.05
N LEU A 206 5.64 17.68 -9.84
CA LEU A 206 5.63 16.57 -10.81
C LEU A 206 4.92 16.97 -12.12
N VAL A 207 3.78 17.65 -12.01
CA VAL A 207 3.04 18.16 -13.17
C VAL A 207 3.85 19.19 -13.94
N GLU A 208 4.47 20.16 -13.26
CA GLU A 208 5.32 21.17 -13.89
C GLU A 208 6.55 20.54 -14.56
N THR A 209 7.19 19.58 -13.90
CA THR A 209 8.32 18.83 -14.48
C THR A 209 7.89 18.11 -15.76
N LEU A 210 6.74 17.42 -15.73
CA LEU A 210 6.22 16.72 -16.90
C LEU A 210 5.88 17.69 -18.03
N LEU A 211 5.23 18.82 -17.74
CA LEU A 211 4.88 19.84 -18.71
C LEU A 211 6.13 20.47 -19.34
N SER A 212 7.14 20.79 -18.53
CA SER A 212 8.42 21.35 -19.02
C SER A 212 9.21 20.38 -19.91
N SER A 213 9.01 19.08 -19.73
CA SER A 213 9.66 18.05 -20.56
C SER A 213 9.05 17.91 -21.97
N GLN A 214 7.88 18.51 -22.22
CA GLN A 214 7.20 18.42 -23.51
C GLN A 214 7.78 19.42 -24.51
N GLN A 215 8.20 18.92 -25.67
CA GLN A 215 8.74 19.76 -26.75
C GLN A 215 7.65 20.26 -27.72
N ASP A 216 6.53 19.55 -27.80
CA ASP A 216 5.41 19.91 -28.68
C ASP A 216 4.43 20.85 -27.97
N PRO A 217 4.23 22.09 -28.45
CA PRO A 217 3.29 23.05 -27.87
C PRO A 217 1.84 22.54 -27.82
N VAL A 218 1.44 21.69 -28.76
CA VAL A 218 0.07 21.14 -28.84
C VAL A 218 -0.14 20.08 -27.76
N ILE A 219 0.86 19.23 -27.54
CA ILE A 219 0.84 18.22 -26.45
C ILE A 219 0.91 18.94 -25.10
N TYR A 220 1.74 19.97 -24.97
CA TYR A 220 1.83 20.81 -23.78
C TYR A 220 0.46 21.42 -23.41
N GLN A 221 -0.21 22.07 -24.36
CA GLN A 221 -1.52 22.70 -24.08
C GLN A 221 -2.56 21.67 -23.65
N ARG A 222 -2.63 20.53 -24.34
CA ARG A 222 -3.58 19.46 -23.99
C ARG A 222 -3.32 18.88 -22.60
N LEU A 223 -2.06 18.63 -22.26
CA LEU A 223 -1.68 18.14 -20.94
C LEU A 223 -1.98 19.19 -19.85
N ALA A 224 -1.64 20.46 -20.09
CA ALA A 224 -1.91 21.55 -19.17
C ALA A 224 -3.42 21.68 -18.90
N ASP A 225 -4.25 21.65 -19.94
CA ASP A 225 -5.72 21.69 -19.79
C ASP A 225 -6.26 20.47 -19.03
N ALA A 226 -5.70 19.28 -19.28
CA ALA A 226 -6.10 18.05 -18.62
C ALA A 226 -5.72 18.06 -17.12
N PHE A 227 -4.49 18.48 -16.78
CA PHE A 227 -4.05 18.64 -15.38
C PHE A 227 -4.78 19.77 -14.66
N ASN A 228 -5.13 20.87 -15.33
CA ASN A 228 -5.93 21.93 -14.74
C ASN A 228 -7.33 21.43 -14.35
N LYS A 229 -7.98 20.62 -15.20
CA LYS A 229 -9.25 19.96 -14.87
C LYS A 229 -9.11 18.98 -13.71
N LEU A 230 -8.04 18.19 -13.70
CA LEU A 230 -7.77 17.22 -12.63
C LEU A 230 -7.50 17.91 -11.28
N THR A 231 -6.74 19.00 -11.29
CA THR A 231 -6.43 19.78 -10.09
C THR A 231 -7.68 20.50 -9.58
N ALA A 232 -8.52 21.02 -10.46
CA ALA A 232 -9.78 21.68 -10.11
C ALA A 232 -10.76 20.73 -9.38
N SER A 233 -10.78 19.43 -9.70
CA SER A 233 -11.62 18.47 -8.98
C SER A 233 -11.07 18.04 -7.62
N SER A 234 -9.77 18.27 -7.37
CA SER A 234 -9.09 18.00 -6.09
C SER A 234 -8.99 19.21 -5.15
N THR A 235 -9.46 20.39 -5.56
CA THR A 235 -9.33 21.64 -4.79
C THR A 235 -10.71 22.12 -4.28
N PRO A 236 -10.91 22.39 -2.98
CA PRO A 236 -9.96 22.20 -1.87
C PRO A 236 -9.73 20.70 -1.57
N PRO A 237 -8.56 20.33 -1.00
CA PRO A 237 -8.27 18.96 -0.62
C PRO A 237 -9.21 18.54 0.51
N ALA A 238 -10.25 17.78 0.17
CA ALA A 238 -11.06 17.10 1.16
C ALA A 238 -11.17 15.62 0.79
N LEU A 239 -10.97 14.75 1.77
CA LEU A 239 -11.17 13.32 1.61
C LEU A 239 -12.68 12.98 1.65
N ASP A 240 -13.48 13.70 0.86
CA ASP A 240 -14.93 13.48 0.73
C ASP A 240 -15.23 12.53 -0.47
N ARG A 241 -16.20 11.64 -0.27
CA ARG A 241 -16.63 10.66 -1.28
C ARG A 241 -17.09 11.33 -2.57
N LYS A 242 -17.73 12.50 -2.46
CA LYS A 242 -18.24 13.24 -3.63
C LYS A 242 -17.10 13.81 -4.48
N GLN A 243 -16.09 14.40 -3.85
CA GLN A 243 -14.91 14.92 -4.56
C GLN A 243 -14.07 13.78 -5.13
N LYS A 244 -13.89 12.69 -4.38
CA LYS A 244 -13.24 11.46 -4.86
C LYS A 244 -13.90 10.94 -6.15
N MET A 245 -15.23 10.80 -6.18
CA MET A 245 -15.94 10.38 -7.40
C MET A 245 -15.77 11.35 -8.58
N ALA A 246 -15.78 12.67 -8.31
CA ALA A 246 -15.56 13.68 -9.36
C ALA A 246 -14.12 13.64 -9.90
N PHE A 247 -13.14 13.40 -9.05
CA PHE A 247 -11.74 13.23 -9.41
C PHE A 247 -11.52 11.96 -10.23
N LEU A 248 -12.06 10.82 -9.80
CA LEU A 248 -11.96 9.56 -10.55
C LEU A 248 -12.52 9.70 -11.97
N LYS A 249 -13.68 10.34 -12.12
CA LYS A 249 -14.26 10.62 -13.44
C LYS A 249 -13.34 11.53 -14.28
N SER A 250 -12.76 12.55 -13.65
CA SER A 250 -11.82 13.47 -14.30
C SER A 250 -10.52 12.76 -14.69
N LEU A 251 -10.08 11.77 -13.90
CA LEU A 251 -8.91 10.93 -14.16
C LEU A 251 -9.17 9.95 -15.31
N GLU A 252 -10.36 9.35 -15.40
CA GLU A 252 -10.77 8.54 -16.55
C GLU A 252 -10.76 9.37 -17.84
N GLU A 253 -11.34 10.58 -17.80
CA GLU A 253 -11.30 11.52 -18.92
C GLU A 253 -9.87 11.95 -19.26
N PHE A 254 -9.03 12.18 -18.24
CA PHE A 254 -7.61 12.48 -18.42
C PHE A 254 -6.90 11.33 -19.15
N MET A 255 -7.03 10.09 -18.68
CA MET A 255 -6.36 8.94 -19.28
C MET A 255 -6.87 8.65 -20.70
N ALA A 256 -8.16 8.84 -20.97
CA ALA A 256 -8.70 8.72 -22.32
C ALA A 256 -8.09 9.75 -23.30
N ASN A 257 -7.85 10.98 -22.82
CA ASN A 257 -7.31 12.07 -23.63
C ASN A 257 -5.77 12.06 -23.72
N VAL A 258 -5.09 11.63 -22.66
CA VAL A 258 -3.64 11.73 -22.47
C VAL A 258 -2.92 10.40 -22.75
N GLY A 259 -3.57 9.26 -22.50
CA GLY A 259 -2.99 7.94 -22.77
C GLY A 259 -2.63 7.75 -24.24
N GLY A 260 -3.34 8.40 -25.16
CA GLY A 260 -3.01 8.43 -26.59
C GLY A 260 -1.90 9.42 -26.98
N LEU A 261 -1.58 10.41 -26.14
CA LEU A 261 -0.56 11.44 -26.42
C LEU A 261 0.84 11.03 -25.93
N LEU A 262 0.92 10.34 -24.80
CA LEU A 262 2.18 9.92 -24.18
C LEU A 262 2.70 8.56 -24.69
N CYS A 263 1.83 7.72 -25.25
CA CYS A 263 2.22 6.44 -25.89
C CYS A 263 2.81 6.61 -27.31
N VAL A 264 2.96 7.84 -27.81
CA VAL A 264 3.58 8.13 -29.12
C VAL A 264 5.03 8.54 -28.88
N LYS A 265 5.85 7.58 -28.45
CA LYS A 265 7.31 7.65 -28.53
C LYS A 265 7.86 6.28 -28.90
#